data_AF-W3VMZ5-F1
#
_entry.id   AF-W3VMZ5-F1
#
_cell.length_a   1.000
_cell.length_b   1.000
_cell.length_c   1.000
_cell.angle_alpha   90.00
_cell.angle_beta   90.00
_cell.angle_gamma   90.00
#
_symmetry.space_group_name_H-M   'P 1'
#
loop_
_entity.id
_entity.type
_entity.pdbx_description
1 polymer ?
#
loop_
_entity_poly.entity_id
_entity_poly.type
_entity_poly.pdbx_seq_one_letter_code
_entity_poly.pdbx_strand_id
1 'polypeptide(L)'
;MQFARLAIFILAAVAGQVASVRIERPADPSVGLKTDDSMVAAYCNHEGNIPAGLYACFRLNGDIRKRMQSADDSVKGFVNTAGNMFVVVYSPDIKAEEFHTDKTGVFIMKPDTSPCLLVNTLNDADWTGDQEGGDDGSVDHNACNTDPAVWLAD
;
A
#
# COMPACT_ATOMS: atom_id res chain seq x y z
N MET A 1 42.15 44.59 -36.75
CA MET A 1 42.31 43.16 -36.47
C MET A 1 41.92 42.92 -35.02
N GLN A 2 40.82 42.19 -34.76
CA GLN A 2 40.69 41.29 -33.60
C GLN A 2 39.42 40.46 -33.80
N PHE A 3 39.60 39.19 -34.13
CA PHE A 3 38.56 38.17 -34.13
C PHE A 3 38.51 37.55 -32.73
N ALA A 4 37.34 37.45 -32.09
CA ALA A 4 37.12 36.53 -30.98
C ALA A 4 35.62 36.32 -30.74
N ARG A 5 35.05 35.25 -31.32
CA ARG A 5 34.67 34.00 -30.62
C ARG A 5 33.30 34.09 -29.92
N LEU A 6 32.25 33.80 -30.68
CA LEU A 6 30.95 33.35 -30.16
C LEU A 6 31.16 31.98 -29.48
N ALA A 7 30.95 31.90 -28.17
CA ALA A 7 30.82 30.63 -27.47
C ALA A 7 29.34 30.26 -27.37
N ILE A 8 28.92 29.26 -28.15
CA ILE A 8 27.59 28.66 -28.03
C ILE A 8 27.66 27.68 -26.86
N PHE A 9 27.05 28.04 -25.73
CA PHE A 9 26.77 27.10 -24.65
C PHE A 9 25.55 26.27 -25.05
N ILE A 10 25.80 25.06 -25.56
CA ILE A 10 24.75 24.05 -25.67
C ILE A 10 24.43 23.61 -24.23
N LEU A 11 23.33 24.11 -23.67
CA LEU A 11 22.71 23.51 -22.50
C LEU A 11 22.28 22.10 -22.91
N ALA A 12 23.09 21.10 -22.58
CA ALA A 12 22.61 19.74 -22.48
C ALA A 12 21.58 19.73 -21.35
N ALA A 13 20.29 19.75 -21.71
CA ALA A 13 19.24 19.39 -20.79
C ALA A 13 19.50 17.94 -20.37
N VAL A 14 20.11 17.76 -19.20
CA VAL A 14 20.13 16.46 -18.53
C VAL A 14 18.68 16.23 -18.14
N ALA A 15 17.93 15.57 -19.01
CA ALA A 15 16.71 14.90 -18.61
C ALA A 15 17.16 13.85 -17.59
N GLY A 16 17.10 14.24 -16.32
CA GLY A 16 17.14 13.31 -15.21
C GLY A 16 15.97 12.38 -15.41
N GLN A 17 16.23 11.24 -16.04
CA GLN A 17 15.35 10.09 -15.95
C GLN A 17 15.34 9.77 -14.46
N VAL A 18 14.31 10.26 -13.77
CA VAL A 18 13.92 9.65 -12.51
C VAL A 18 13.67 8.21 -12.93
N ALA A 19 14.63 7.34 -12.65
CA ALA A 19 14.46 5.92 -12.82
C ALA A 19 13.27 5.61 -11.93
N SER A 20 12.08 5.55 -12.54
CA SER A 20 10.96 4.82 -12.02
C SER A 20 11.54 3.43 -11.82
N VAL A 21 11.96 3.15 -10.59
CA VAL A 21 12.26 1.80 -10.15
C VAL A 21 10.97 1.08 -10.49
N ARG A 22 11.01 0.32 -11.59
CA ARG A 22 9.98 -0.67 -11.85
C ARG A 22 10.12 -1.60 -10.65
N ILE A 23 9.29 -1.36 -9.64
CA ILE A 23 9.00 -2.36 -8.63
C ILE A 23 8.60 -3.57 -9.46
N GLU A 24 9.43 -4.62 -9.46
CA GLU A 24 9.11 -5.84 -10.18
C GLU A 24 7.88 -6.42 -9.48
N ARG A 25 6.70 -6.06 -9.99
CA ARG A 25 5.42 -6.49 -9.41
C ARG A 25 5.47 -8.03 -9.32
N PRO A 26 5.27 -8.62 -8.13
CA PRO A 26 5.40 -10.06 -7.98
C PRO A 26 4.39 -10.78 -8.89
N ALA A 27 4.80 -11.91 -9.47
CA ALA A 27 3.96 -12.70 -10.37
C ALA A 27 2.67 -13.19 -9.69
N ASP A 28 2.74 -13.40 -8.37
CA ASP A 28 1.59 -13.51 -7.47
C ASP A 28 1.59 -12.29 -6.54
N PRO A 29 0.69 -11.32 -6.75
CA PRO A 29 0.56 -10.13 -5.90
C PRO A 29 0.40 -10.45 -4.41
N SER A 30 -0.20 -11.59 -4.08
CA SER A 30 -0.49 -11.98 -2.70
C SER A 30 0.62 -12.75 -2.00
N VAL A 31 1.78 -12.94 -2.66
CA VAL A 31 2.91 -13.75 -2.13
C VAL A 31 3.44 -13.27 -0.77
N GLY A 32 3.24 -11.98 -0.46
CA GLY A 32 3.59 -11.41 0.85
C GLY A 32 2.68 -11.85 2.01
N LEU A 33 1.51 -12.40 1.72
CA LEU A 33 0.50 -12.81 2.69
C LEU A 33 0.57 -14.33 2.94
N LYS A 34 1.08 -14.71 4.11
CA LYS A 34 1.15 -16.13 4.50
C LYS A 34 -0.20 -16.62 5.00
N THR A 35 -0.62 -17.79 4.57
CA THR A 35 -1.87 -18.39 5.10
C THR A 35 -1.64 -18.89 6.53
N ASP A 36 -2.25 -18.23 7.51
CA ASP A 36 -2.13 -18.57 8.94
C ASP A 36 -3.35 -18.01 9.72
N ASP A 37 -4.30 -18.89 10.03
CA ASP A 37 -5.52 -18.54 10.76
C ASP A 37 -5.23 -18.06 12.18
N SER A 38 -4.19 -18.60 12.83
CA SER A 38 -3.86 -18.25 14.22
C SER A 38 -3.31 -16.82 14.29
N MET A 39 -2.49 -16.44 13.32
CA MET A 39 -1.96 -15.08 13.24
C MET A 39 -3.05 -14.07 12.87
N VAL A 40 -3.97 -14.41 11.96
CA VAL A 40 -5.12 -13.54 11.67
C VAL A 40 -6.04 -13.40 12.88
N ALA A 41 -6.30 -14.47 13.62
CA ALA A 41 -7.09 -14.40 14.86
C ALA A 41 -6.39 -13.55 15.93
N ALA A 42 -5.08 -13.67 16.09
CA ALA A 42 -4.32 -12.85 17.03
C ALA A 42 -4.38 -11.37 16.68
N TYR A 43 -4.10 -11.01 15.43
CA TYR A 43 -4.09 -9.61 15.01
C TYR A 43 -5.49 -9.01 14.90
N CYS A 44 -6.44 -9.68 14.24
CA CYS A 44 -7.72 -9.09 13.85
C CYS A 44 -8.90 -9.43 14.75
N ASN A 45 -8.80 -10.51 15.53
CA ASN A 45 -9.82 -10.88 16.53
C ASN A 45 -9.32 -10.66 17.97
N HIS A 46 -8.07 -10.24 18.15
CA HIS A 46 -7.42 -10.02 19.44
C HIS A 46 -7.41 -11.25 20.34
N GLU A 47 -7.24 -12.42 19.72
CA GLU A 47 -7.19 -13.70 20.43
C GLU A 47 -5.76 -14.05 20.82
N GLY A 48 -5.54 -14.29 22.12
CA GLY A 48 -4.23 -14.71 22.63
C GLY A 48 -3.19 -13.58 22.64
N ASN A 49 -1.95 -13.89 22.21
CA ASN A 49 -0.84 -12.95 22.24
C ASN A 49 -0.66 -12.27 20.88
N ILE A 50 -0.91 -10.96 20.84
CA ILE A 50 -0.68 -10.13 19.65
C ILE A 50 0.82 -9.81 19.54
N PRO A 51 1.50 -10.19 18.45
CA PRO A 51 2.90 -9.84 18.28
C PRO A 51 3.08 -8.31 18.18
N ALA A 52 4.23 -7.82 18.65
CA ALA A 52 4.56 -6.40 18.61
C ALA A 52 4.73 -5.90 17.17
N GLY A 53 4.34 -4.64 16.93
CA GLY A 53 4.36 -4.00 15.62
C GLY A 53 3.09 -3.19 15.39
N LEU A 54 3.10 -2.37 14.35
CA LEU A 54 1.88 -1.74 13.84
C LEU A 54 1.32 -2.61 12.72
N TYR A 55 0.00 -2.70 12.64
CA TYR A 55 -0.65 -3.51 11.63
C TYR A 55 -2.03 -2.93 11.28
N ALA A 56 -2.51 -3.29 10.11
CA ALA A 56 -3.88 -3.00 9.67
C ALA A 56 -4.57 -4.31 9.30
N CYS A 57 -5.77 -4.50 9.84
CA CYS A 57 -6.63 -5.63 9.52
C CYS A 57 -7.63 -5.25 8.45
N PHE A 58 -7.89 -6.18 7.54
CA PHE A 58 -8.75 -5.98 6.38
C PHE A 58 -9.72 -7.13 6.22
N ARG A 59 -10.89 -6.80 5.68
CA ARG A 59 -11.93 -7.76 5.35
C ARG A 59 -12.55 -7.45 3.99
N LEU A 60 -12.87 -8.48 3.23
CA LEU A 60 -13.55 -8.37 1.93
C LEU A 60 -14.47 -9.58 1.71
N ASN A 61 -15.42 -9.49 0.76
CA ASN A 61 -16.11 -10.71 0.33
C ASN A 61 -15.30 -11.41 -0.78
N GLY A 62 -14.95 -12.67 -0.52
CA GLY A 62 -14.13 -13.49 -1.41
C GLY A 62 -12.77 -13.84 -0.82
N ASP A 63 -11.80 -14.14 -1.70
CA ASP A 63 -10.44 -14.54 -1.34
C ASP A 63 -9.44 -13.51 -1.88
N ILE A 64 -8.75 -12.79 -0.99
CA ILE A 64 -7.78 -11.76 -1.36
C ILE A 64 -6.70 -12.27 -2.31
N ARG A 65 -6.29 -13.54 -2.20
CA ARG A 65 -5.27 -14.13 -3.08
C ARG A 65 -5.70 -14.20 -4.55
N LYS A 66 -7.01 -14.16 -4.80
CA LYS A 66 -7.60 -14.13 -6.14
C LYS A 66 -7.97 -12.73 -6.62
N ARG A 67 -8.14 -11.80 -5.68
CA ARG A 67 -8.62 -10.44 -5.94
C ARG A 67 -7.50 -9.42 -6.01
N MET A 68 -6.40 -9.66 -5.31
CA MET A 68 -5.23 -8.79 -5.32
C MET A 68 -4.58 -8.79 -6.70
N GLN A 69 -4.64 -7.65 -7.39
CA GLN A 69 -4.06 -7.46 -8.72
C GLN A 69 -2.63 -6.96 -8.66
N SER A 70 -2.28 -6.29 -7.57
CA SER A 70 -0.92 -5.84 -7.30
C SER A 70 -0.67 -5.57 -5.84
N ALA A 71 0.59 -5.69 -5.44
CA ALA A 71 1.09 -5.27 -4.16
C ALA A 71 2.55 -4.88 -4.30
N ASP A 72 2.99 -3.94 -3.48
CA ASP A 72 4.40 -3.66 -3.30
C ASP A 72 5.10 -4.84 -2.60
N ASP A 73 6.39 -5.01 -2.87
CA ASP A 73 7.21 -6.05 -2.22
C ASP A 73 7.28 -5.88 -0.69
N SER A 74 7.00 -4.69 -0.19
CA SER A 74 6.90 -4.36 1.24
C SER A 74 5.66 -4.92 1.91
N VAL A 75 4.59 -5.23 1.16
CA VAL A 75 3.37 -5.80 1.72
C VAL A 75 3.69 -7.19 2.27
N LYS A 76 3.58 -7.32 3.58
CA LYS A 76 3.81 -8.56 4.31
C LYS A 76 2.73 -8.75 5.37
N GLY A 77 2.34 -9.99 5.58
CA GLY A 77 1.40 -10.30 6.65
C GLY A 77 0.80 -11.67 6.54
N PHE A 78 -0.45 -11.79 6.98
CA PHE A 78 -1.14 -13.06 7.12
C PHE A 78 -2.55 -12.99 6.57
N VAL A 79 -3.02 -14.10 6.03
CA VAL A 79 -4.37 -14.26 5.49
C VAL A 79 -4.98 -15.53 6.07
N ASN A 80 -6.28 -15.50 6.35
CA ASN A 80 -6.96 -16.68 6.84
C ASN A 80 -7.19 -17.70 5.69
N THR A 81 -7.51 -18.93 6.02
CA THR A 81 -7.72 -20.01 5.05
C THR A 81 -8.80 -19.65 4.03
N ALA A 82 -9.85 -18.95 4.47
CA ALA A 82 -10.94 -18.49 3.61
C ALA A 82 -10.54 -17.35 2.65
N GLY A 83 -9.45 -16.64 2.93
CA GLY A 83 -9.00 -15.48 2.15
C GLY A 83 -9.80 -14.20 2.36
N ASN A 84 -10.82 -14.21 3.22
CA ASN A 84 -11.73 -13.09 3.40
C ASN A 84 -11.30 -12.13 4.51
N MET A 85 -10.30 -12.51 5.31
CA MET A 85 -9.72 -11.69 6.36
C MET A 85 -8.21 -11.81 6.33
N PHE A 86 -7.53 -10.67 6.39
CA PHE A 86 -6.08 -10.62 6.34
C PHE A 86 -5.55 -9.43 7.13
N VAL A 87 -4.28 -9.50 7.50
CA VAL A 87 -3.54 -8.47 8.20
C VAL A 87 -2.31 -8.12 7.38
N VAL A 88 -2.03 -6.83 7.29
CA VAL A 88 -0.76 -6.30 6.78
C VAL A 88 0.03 -5.77 7.98
N VAL A 89 1.24 -6.28 8.17
CA VAL A 89 2.15 -5.89 9.26
C VAL A 89 3.07 -4.81 8.72
N TYR A 90 2.92 -3.60 9.27
CA TYR A 90 3.65 -2.44 8.79
C TYR A 90 5.12 -2.48 9.18
N SER A 91 6.00 -2.33 8.18
CA SER A 91 7.43 -2.21 8.40
C SER A 91 7.85 -0.74 8.55
N PRO A 92 8.47 -0.32 9.67
CA PRO A 92 8.88 1.07 9.87
C PRO A 92 10.02 1.51 8.94
N ASP A 93 10.72 0.56 8.32
CA ASP A 93 11.76 0.84 7.33
C ASP A 93 11.17 1.28 5.97
N ILE A 94 9.85 1.12 5.80
CA ILE A 94 9.12 1.42 4.58
C ILE A 94 8.21 2.63 4.81
N LYS A 95 8.27 3.63 3.91
CA LYS A 95 7.49 4.86 4.06
C LYS A 95 5.99 4.65 3.86
N ALA A 96 5.61 3.78 2.92
CA ALA A 96 4.23 3.41 2.66
C ALA A 96 4.17 2.00 2.06
N GLU A 97 3.10 1.29 2.35
CA GLU A 97 2.78 -0.01 1.74
C GLU A 97 1.51 0.15 0.91
N GLU A 98 1.55 -0.34 -0.33
CA GLU A 98 0.46 -0.20 -1.29
C GLU A 98 0.05 -1.56 -1.84
N PHE A 99 -1.26 -1.79 -1.93
CA PHE A 99 -1.81 -2.91 -2.70
C PHE A 99 -3.13 -2.53 -3.35
N HIS A 100 -3.47 -3.26 -4.41
CA HIS A 100 -4.71 -3.07 -5.17
C HIS A 100 -5.45 -4.38 -5.33
N THR A 101 -6.75 -4.34 -5.09
CA THR A 101 -7.68 -5.38 -5.50
C THR A 101 -8.30 -5.01 -6.87
N ASP A 102 -9.25 -5.80 -7.34
CA ASP A 102 -10.08 -5.48 -8.50
C ASP A 102 -11.06 -4.32 -8.29
N LYS A 103 -11.11 -3.73 -7.09
CA LYS A 103 -12.11 -2.72 -6.70
C LYS A 103 -11.58 -1.61 -5.80
N THR A 104 -10.49 -1.83 -5.10
CA THR A 104 -9.99 -0.90 -4.08
C THR A 104 -8.48 -0.84 -4.14
N GLY A 105 -7.94 0.37 -4.29
CA GLY A 105 -6.56 0.69 -3.98
C GLY A 105 -6.42 1.00 -2.49
N VAL A 106 -5.36 0.51 -1.86
CA VAL A 106 -5.09 0.69 -0.44
C VAL A 106 -3.68 1.21 -0.26
N PHE A 107 -3.57 2.33 0.46
CA PHE A 107 -2.32 2.93 0.88
C PHE A 107 -2.22 2.94 2.40
N ILE A 108 -1.15 2.36 2.93
CA ILE A 108 -0.90 2.28 4.37
C ILE A 108 0.36 3.08 4.66
N MET A 109 0.27 4.04 5.58
CA MET A 109 1.43 4.81 6.02
C MET A 109 1.37 5.09 7.52
N LYS A 110 2.52 5.37 8.12
CA LYS A 110 2.61 5.78 9.51
C LYS A 110 2.94 7.26 9.62
N PRO A 111 1.96 8.14 9.92
CA PRO A 111 2.26 9.55 10.15
C PRO A 111 3.05 9.76 11.45
N ASP A 112 4.01 10.69 11.43
CA ASP A 112 4.87 11.02 12.58
C ASP A 112 4.07 11.51 13.80
N THR A 113 2.90 12.09 13.56
CA THR A 113 2.05 12.73 14.58
C THR A 113 1.02 11.80 15.22
N SER A 114 0.82 10.59 14.69
CA SER A 114 -0.17 9.63 15.19
C SER A 114 0.51 8.42 15.80
N PRO A 115 -0.05 7.75 16.83
CA PRO A 115 0.42 6.42 17.22
C PRO A 115 -0.09 5.30 16.30
N CYS A 116 -1.04 5.59 15.40
CA CYS A 116 -1.73 4.61 14.56
C CYS A 116 -1.30 4.71 13.09
N LEU A 117 -1.61 3.68 12.31
CA LEU A 117 -1.47 3.73 10.86
C LEU A 117 -2.62 4.54 10.26
N LEU A 118 -2.32 5.27 9.19
CA LEU A 118 -3.32 5.85 8.30
C LEU A 118 -3.46 4.90 7.12
N VAL A 119 -4.69 4.44 6.90
CA VAL A 119 -5.07 3.58 5.78
C VAL A 119 -6.02 4.37 4.91
N ASN A 120 -5.56 4.76 3.73
CA ASN A 120 -6.40 5.40 2.73
C ASN A 120 -6.89 4.33 1.75
N THR A 121 -8.21 4.23 1.58
CA THR A 121 -8.83 3.33 0.61
C THR A 121 -9.49 4.14 -0.49
N LEU A 122 -9.09 3.92 -1.75
CA LEU A 122 -9.70 4.51 -2.93
C LEU A 122 -10.45 3.43 -3.70
N ASN A 123 -11.74 3.61 -3.95
CA ASN A 123 -12.46 2.66 -4.79
C ASN A 123 -12.17 2.93 -6.27
N ASP A 124 -11.98 1.86 -7.04
CA ASP A 124 -11.53 1.89 -8.44
C ASP A 124 -12.56 2.56 -9.38
N ALA A 125 -13.82 2.73 -8.93
CA ALA A 125 -14.80 3.57 -9.62
C ALA A 125 -14.38 5.06 -9.69
N ASP A 126 -13.50 5.48 -8.78
CA ASP A 126 -13.03 6.87 -8.63
C ASP A 126 -11.54 7.03 -9.02
N TRP A 127 -10.85 5.96 -9.41
CA TRP A 127 -9.44 6.01 -9.86
C TRP A 127 -9.33 6.49 -11.32
N THR A 128 -9.10 7.79 -11.54
CA THR A 128 -8.85 8.34 -12.90
C THR A 128 -7.38 8.50 -13.28
N GLY A 129 -6.44 8.02 -12.47
CA GLY A 129 -4.99 8.06 -12.77
C GLY A 129 -4.33 9.45 -12.75
N ASP A 130 -5.13 10.52 -12.68
CA ASP A 130 -4.71 11.91 -12.56
C ASP A 130 -5.57 12.58 -11.46
N GLN A 131 -5.10 12.63 -10.22
CA GLN A 131 -5.80 13.38 -9.16
C GLN A 131 -4.85 14.30 -8.40
N GLU A 132 -4.69 15.52 -8.93
CA GLU A 132 -4.38 16.70 -8.13
C GLU A 132 -5.66 17.17 -7.45
N GLY A 133 -5.78 16.94 -6.13
CA GLY A 133 -6.59 17.72 -5.20
C GLY A 133 -8.07 17.94 -5.54
N GLY A 134 -8.91 16.95 -5.25
CA GLY A 134 -10.37 17.07 -5.14
C GLY A 134 -10.91 15.85 -4.43
N ASP A 135 -12.04 15.98 -3.70
CA ASP A 135 -12.71 14.92 -2.93
C ASP A 135 -12.82 13.64 -3.78
N ASP A 136 -11.90 12.71 -3.57
CA ASP A 136 -11.48 11.64 -4.49
C ASP A 136 -12.22 10.33 -4.24
N GLY A 137 -13.26 10.36 -3.41
CA GLY A 137 -13.93 9.14 -2.94
C GLY A 137 -13.03 8.28 -2.05
N SER A 138 -11.85 8.79 -1.65
CA SER A 138 -10.99 8.10 -0.70
C SER A 138 -11.59 8.17 0.71
N VAL A 139 -11.43 7.06 1.43
CA VAL A 139 -11.83 6.98 2.84
C VAL A 139 -10.57 6.74 3.66
N ASP A 140 -10.29 7.67 4.57
CA ASP A 140 -9.23 7.54 5.55
C ASP A 140 -9.74 6.75 6.76
N HIS A 141 -8.99 5.69 7.08
CA HIS A 141 -9.19 4.90 8.29
C HIS A 141 -7.95 5.05 9.16
N ASN A 142 -8.15 5.40 10.42
CA ASN A 142 -7.10 5.22 11.42
C ASN A 142 -7.14 3.76 11.85
N ALA A 143 -6.05 3.02 11.58
CA ALA A 143 -5.85 1.66 12.04
C ALA A 143 -4.88 1.67 13.22
N CYS A 144 -5.44 1.82 14.42
CA CYS A 144 -4.72 1.56 15.66
C CYS A 144 -4.68 0.06 15.93
N ASN A 145 -3.65 -0.41 16.64
CA ASN A 145 -3.68 -1.78 17.16
C ASN A 145 -4.94 -1.95 17.99
N THR A 146 -5.72 -3.00 17.74
CA THR A 146 -7.06 -3.27 18.29
C THR A 146 -8.28 -2.65 17.61
N ASP A 147 -8.08 -1.89 16.53
CA ASP A 147 -9.20 -1.41 15.73
C ASP A 147 -9.81 -2.52 14.87
N PRO A 148 -11.13 -2.45 14.58
CA PRO A 148 -11.80 -3.42 13.74
C PRO A 148 -11.20 -3.42 12.33
N ALA A 149 -11.34 -4.55 11.64
CA ALA A 149 -10.88 -4.68 10.27
C ALA A 149 -11.57 -3.68 9.32
N VAL A 150 -10.77 -3.03 8.48
CA VAL A 150 -11.23 -2.15 7.39
C VAL A 150 -11.94 -3.01 6.34
N TRP A 151 -13.19 -2.69 6.05
CA TRP A 151 -13.97 -3.36 5.01
C TRP A 151 -13.63 -2.78 3.64
N LEU A 152 -13.08 -3.62 2.76
CA LEU A 152 -12.81 -3.27 1.37
C LEU A 152 -14.07 -3.50 0.51
N ALA A 153 -14.15 -2.79 -0.61
CA ALA A 153 -15.28 -2.91 -1.52
C ALA A 153 -15.28 -4.25 -2.28
N ASP A 154 -16.45 -4.61 -2.79
CA ASP A 154 -16.72 -5.84 -3.54
C ASP A 154 -16.84 -5.67 -5.05
#